data_AF-A0AAV0WN20-F1
#
_entry.id   AF-A0AAV0WN20-F1
#
_cell.length_a   1.000
_cell.length_b   1.000
_cell.length_c   1.000
_cell.angle_alpha   90.00
_cell.angle_beta   90.00
_cell.angle_gamma   90.00
#
_symmetry.space_group_name_H-M   'P 1'
#
loop_
_entity.id
_entity.type
_entity.pdbx_description
1 polymer ?
#
loop_
_entity_poly.entity_id
_entity_poly.type
_entity_poly.pdbx_seq_one_letter_code
_entity_poly.pdbx_strand_id
1 'polypeptide(L)'
;MIKAGKTLNVFFPNMIHISCLTHMIQRLAEKVREMYPNVNTLVSNLKKVFLKALQRVDVYKEIMPSVPLPPEPVLTRWGTWIKAANFCADHFDNLKIILQKLEDKNVFAPITSVDVERSFSTYKSILTEKRTSMTSENIEKYIIVHCFKNY
;
A
#
# COMPACT_ATOMS: atom_id res chain seq x y z
N MET A 1 -20.12 16.60 -3.78
CA MET A 1 -20.59 17.89 -3.25
C MET A 1 -21.64 18.54 -4.14
N ILE A 2 -21.36 18.86 -5.42
CA ILE A 2 -22.33 19.53 -6.31
C ILE A 2 -23.66 18.77 -6.48
N LYS A 3 -23.63 17.45 -6.71
CA LYS A 3 -24.86 16.65 -6.83
C LYS A 3 -25.72 16.71 -5.55
N ALA A 4 -25.10 16.58 -4.37
CA ALA A 4 -25.78 16.70 -3.10
C ALA A 4 -26.37 18.10 -2.87
N GLY A 5 -25.63 19.16 -3.23
CA GLY A 5 -26.13 20.53 -3.18
C GLY A 5 -27.36 20.74 -4.05
N LYS A 6 -27.36 20.20 -5.28
CA LYS A 6 -28.54 20.25 -6.17
C LYS A 6 -29.75 19.53 -5.58
N THR A 7 -29.56 18.37 -4.96
CA THR A 7 -30.63 17.62 -4.30
C THR A 7 -31.19 18.38 -3.09
N LEU A 8 -30.33 18.97 -2.26
CA LEU A 8 -30.75 19.72 -1.06
C LEU A 8 -31.48 21.03 -1.40
N ASN A 9 -31.15 21.66 -2.52
CA ASN A 9 -31.79 22.90 -2.97
C ASN A 9 -33.31 22.71 -3.24
N VAL A 10 -33.75 21.49 -3.55
CA VAL A 10 -35.18 21.18 -3.71
C VAL A 10 -35.94 21.33 -2.39
N PHE A 11 -35.32 20.94 -1.27
CA PHE A 11 -35.91 21.03 0.07
C PHE A 11 -35.68 22.39 0.74
N PHE A 12 -34.61 23.08 0.35
CA PHE A 12 -34.18 24.35 0.94
C PHE A 12 -33.85 25.37 -0.16
N PRO A 13 -34.87 26.03 -0.76
CA PRO A 13 -34.71 26.85 -1.96
C PRO A 13 -33.86 28.13 -1.76
N ASN A 14 -33.68 28.57 -0.52
CA ASN A 14 -32.83 29.72 -0.18
C ASN A 14 -31.41 29.30 0.25
N MET A 15 -31.06 28.01 0.17
CA MET A 15 -29.73 27.52 0.56
C MET A 15 -28.68 27.90 -0.50
N ILE A 16 -27.61 28.56 -0.05
CA ILE A 16 -26.43 28.80 -0.89
C ILE A 16 -25.44 27.66 -0.66
N HIS A 17 -25.30 26.76 -1.63
CA HIS A 17 -24.30 25.69 -1.56
C HIS A 17 -22.93 26.20 -2.00
N ILE A 18 -21.97 26.19 -1.07
CA ILE A 18 -20.56 26.48 -1.32
C ILE A 18 -19.80 25.16 -1.33
N SER A 19 -19.07 24.88 -2.43
CA SER A 19 -18.20 23.72 -2.47
C SER A 19 -17.00 23.94 -1.56
N CYS A 20 -16.73 22.99 -0.67
CA CYS A 20 -15.54 23.03 0.19
C CYS A 20 -14.27 23.01 -0.67
N LEU A 21 -13.50 24.11 -0.64
CA LEU A 21 -12.22 24.26 -1.34
C LEU A 21 -11.26 23.10 -1.00
N THR A 22 -11.25 22.67 0.26
CA THR A 22 -10.37 21.60 0.70
C THR A 22 -10.72 20.25 0.08
N HIS A 23 -12.02 19.98 -0.18
CA HIS A 23 -12.44 18.82 -0.96
C HIS A 23 -11.98 18.90 -2.42
N MET A 24 -11.99 20.09 -3.02
CA MET A 24 -11.49 20.28 -4.40
C MET A 24 -9.99 19.99 -4.48
N ILE A 25 -9.21 20.51 -3.54
CA ILE A 25 -7.75 20.27 -3.45
C ILE A 25 -7.46 18.78 -3.27
N GLN A 26 -8.22 18.07 -2.43
CA GLN A 26 -8.04 16.62 -2.28
C GLN A 26 -8.29 15.86 -3.59
N ARG A 27 -9.31 16.25 -4.37
CA ARG A 27 -9.58 15.60 -5.66
C ARG A 27 -8.47 15.87 -6.67
N LEU A 28 -7.90 17.07 -6.65
CA LEU A 28 -6.72 17.39 -7.46
C LEU A 28 -5.53 16.51 -7.04
N ALA A 29 -5.26 16.38 -5.75
CA ALA A 29 -4.18 15.53 -5.23
C ALA A 29 -4.36 14.04 -5.62
N GLU A 30 -5.59 13.53 -5.54
CA GLU A 30 -5.93 12.20 -6.03
C GLU A 30 -5.67 12.05 -7.52
N LYS A 31 -6.02 13.08 -8.31
CA LYS A 31 -5.77 13.06 -9.75
C LYS A 31 -4.28 13.08 -10.08
N VAL A 32 -3.48 13.85 -9.35
CA VAL A 32 -2.02 13.84 -9.46
C VAL A 32 -1.48 12.43 -9.19
N ARG A 33 -1.93 11.78 -8.11
CA ARG A 33 -1.53 10.41 -7.81
C ARG A 33 -1.87 9.42 -8.93
N GLU A 34 -3.05 9.54 -9.53
CA GLU A 34 -3.48 8.70 -10.67
C GLU A 34 -2.60 8.91 -11.92
N MET A 35 -2.13 10.14 -12.16
CA MET A 35 -1.25 10.45 -13.29
C MET A 35 0.14 9.80 -13.16
N TYR A 36 0.57 9.44 -11.95
CA TYR A 36 1.90 8.87 -11.69
C TYR A 36 1.81 7.47 -11.05
N PRO A 37 1.35 6.44 -11.80
CA PRO A 37 1.15 5.08 -11.26
C PRO A 37 2.45 4.44 -10.74
N ASN A 38 3.59 4.71 -11.40
CA ASN A 38 4.89 4.17 -10.99
C ASN A 38 5.34 4.76 -9.64
N VAL A 39 5.17 6.07 -9.45
CA VAL A 39 5.46 6.74 -8.16
C VAL A 39 4.52 6.24 -7.08
N ASN A 40 3.23 6.09 -7.39
CA ASN A 40 2.27 5.53 -6.44
C ASN A 40 2.64 4.10 -6.02
N THR A 41 3.11 3.28 -6.96
CA THR A 41 3.61 1.93 -6.70
C THR A 41 4.83 1.96 -5.79
N LEU A 42 5.83 2.79 -6.12
CA LEU A 42 7.03 2.98 -5.29
C LEU A 42 6.66 3.37 -3.86
N VAL A 43 5.86 4.44 -3.68
CA VAL A 43 5.43 4.93 -2.36
C VAL A 43 4.68 3.83 -1.59
N SER A 44 3.80 3.07 -2.26
CA SER A 44 3.04 2.00 -1.61
C SER A 44 3.90 0.81 -1.19
N ASN A 45 4.94 0.48 -1.97
CA ASN A 45 5.83 -0.64 -1.70
C ASN A 45 6.92 -0.27 -0.69
N LEU A 46 7.42 0.97 -0.72
CA LEU A 46 8.45 1.44 0.21
C LEU A 46 7.97 1.32 1.66
N LYS A 47 6.69 1.59 1.92
CA LYS A 47 6.05 1.30 3.21
C LYS A 47 6.21 -0.16 3.62
N LYS A 48 5.88 -1.10 2.72
CA LYS A 48 5.94 -2.55 2.98
C LYS A 48 7.36 -3.02 3.29
N VAL A 49 8.37 -2.31 2.79
CA VAL A 49 9.79 -2.61 3.05
C VAL A 49 10.22 -2.34 4.50
N PHE A 50 9.49 -1.53 5.27
CA PHE A 50 9.89 -1.26 6.66
C PHE A 50 8.80 -1.61 7.66
N LEU A 51 7.58 -1.84 7.20
CA LEU A 51 6.45 -2.22 8.05
C LEU A 51 6.75 -3.53 8.81
N LYS A 52 6.66 -3.46 10.15
CA LYS A 52 6.84 -4.60 11.07
C LYS A 52 8.13 -5.41 10.89
N ALA A 53 9.21 -4.78 10.43
CA ALA A 53 10.47 -5.46 10.16
C ALA A 53 11.66 -4.76 10.83
N LEU A 54 11.93 -5.11 12.10
CA LEU A 54 12.96 -4.47 12.91
C LEU A 54 14.34 -4.49 12.24
N GLN A 55 14.79 -5.65 11.73
CA GLN A 55 16.08 -5.78 11.06
C GLN A 55 16.25 -4.82 9.86
N ARG A 56 15.18 -4.58 9.09
CA ARG A 56 15.22 -3.64 7.95
C ARG A 56 15.23 -2.19 8.42
N VAL A 57 14.55 -1.89 9.52
CA VAL A 57 14.60 -0.59 10.18
C VAL A 57 15.98 -0.31 10.76
N ASP A 58 16.69 -1.32 11.25
CA ASP A 58 18.06 -1.16 11.75
C ASP A 58 19.03 -0.79 10.61
N VAL A 59 18.97 -1.50 9.48
CA VAL A 59 19.75 -1.14 8.26
C VAL A 59 19.40 0.26 7.77
N TYR A 60 18.12 0.64 7.82
CA TYR A 60 17.70 1.99 7.49
C TYR A 60 18.36 3.02 8.41
N LYS A 61 18.31 2.81 9.74
CA LYS A 61 18.87 3.73 10.74
C LYS A 61 20.41 3.78 10.71
N GLU A 62 21.09 2.73 10.29
CA GLU A 62 22.54 2.74 10.06
C GLU A 62 22.93 3.76 8.97
N ILE A 63 22.11 3.92 7.94
CA ILE A 63 22.39 4.79 6.78
C ILE A 63 21.77 6.18 6.95
N MET A 64 20.57 6.23 7.56
CA MET A 64 19.79 7.44 7.76
C MET A 64 19.32 7.55 9.22
N PRO A 65 20.23 7.82 10.19
CA PRO A 65 19.90 7.78 11.62
C PRO A 65 18.98 8.92 12.07
N SER A 66 19.10 10.10 11.45
CA SER A 66 18.34 11.31 11.82
C SER A 66 17.07 11.50 11.01
N VAL A 67 16.83 10.68 9.99
CA VAL A 67 15.65 10.80 9.12
C VAL A 67 14.57 9.83 9.60
N PRO A 68 13.32 10.29 9.78
CA PRO A 68 12.24 9.39 10.13
C PRO A 68 12.02 8.33 9.05
N LEU A 69 11.37 7.22 9.41
CA LEU A 69 10.96 6.22 8.43
C LEU A 69 10.03 6.85 7.37
N PRO A 70 9.99 6.27 6.15
CA PRO A 70 9.13 6.76 5.08
C PRO A 70 7.69 6.96 5.58
N PRO A 71 7.09 8.15 5.36
CA PRO A 71 5.78 8.46 5.90
C PRO A 71 4.69 7.60 5.25
N GLU A 72 3.73 7.17 6.05
CA GLU A 72 2.63 6.35 5.57
C GLU A 72 1.54 7.21 4.90
N PRO A 73 1.23 6.97 3.61
CA PRO A 73 0.08 7.60 2.99
C PRO A 73 -1.20 7.01 3.60
N VAL A 74 -1.99 7.86 4.23
CA VAL A 74 -3.30 7.49 4.78
C VAL A 74 -4.36 7.96 3.79
N LEU A 75 -5.11 7.01 3.21
CA LEU A 75 -6.11 7.30 2.18
C LEU A 75 -7.14 8.35 2.64
N THR A 76 -7.51 8.34 3.93
CA THR A 76 -8.50 9.26 4.51
C THR A 76 -7.91 10.62 4.92
N ARG A 77 -6.58 10.80 4.89
CA ARG A 77 -5.90 12.02 5.35
C ARG A 77 -5.23 12.75 4.20
N TRP A 78 -5.66 13.99 3.98
CA TRP A 78 -5.28 14.78 2.81
C TRP A 78 -3.78 15.07 2.73
N GLY A 79 -3.26 15.04 1.50
CA GLY A 79 -1.87 15.39 1.19
C GLY A 79 -0.81 14.42 1.72
N THR A 80 -1.19 13.34 2.42
CA THR A 80 -0.22 12.36 2.94
C THR A 80 0.55 11.65 1.82
N TRP A 81 -0.11 11.36 0.70
CA TRP A 81 0.54 10.81 -0.48
C TRP A 81 1.58 11.76 -1.08
N ILE A 82 1.26 13.06 -1.21
CA ILE A 82 2.20 14.06 -1.75
C ILE A 82 3.42 14.19 -0.84
N LYS A 83 3.21 14.23 0.48
CA LYS A 83 4.30 14.24 1.45
C LYS A 83 5.20 13.01 1.31
N ALA A 84 4.62 11.84 1.12
CA ALA A 84 5.39 10.61 0.92
C ALA A 84 6.13 10.58 -0.42
N ALA A 85 5.52 11.09 -1.49
CA ALA A 85 6.16 11.22 -2.79
C ALA A 85 7.37 12.19 -2.72
N ASN A 86 7.20 13.35 -2.08
CA ASN A 86 8.29 14.30 -1.87
C ASN A 86 9.41 13.70 -1.02
N PHE A 87 9.08 13.01 0.08
CA PHE A 87 10.07 12.30 0.88
C PHE A 87 10.88 11.30 0.05
N CYS A 88 10.21 10.54 -0.83
CA CYS A 88 10.91 9.60 -1.71
C CYS A 88 11.85 10.31 -2.69
N ALA A 89 11.48 11.51 -3.15
CA ALA A 89 12.32 12.32 -4.03
C ALA A 89 13.53 12.89 -3.27
N ASP A 90 13.31 13.47 -2.10
CA ASP A 90 14.34 14.12 -1.28
C ASP A 90 15.41 13.12 -0.78
N HIS A 91 15.07 11.84 -0.68
CA HIS A 91 15.95 10.79 -0.16
C HIS A 91 16.20 9.64 -1.14
N PHE A 92 15.96 9.86 -2.43
CA PHE A 92 15.96 8.79 -3.44
C PHE A 92 17.26 7.97 -3.46
N ASP A 93 18.42 8.63 -3.45
CA ASP A 93 19.72 7.97 -3.53
C ASP A 93 20.01 7.09 -2.30
N ASN A 94 19.72 7.60 -1.10
CA ASN A 94 19.90 6.85 0.14
C ASN A 94 18.95 5.64 0.20
N LEU A 95 17.69 5.83 -0.22
CA LEU A 95 16.71 4.74 -0.31
C LEU A 95 17.20 3.66 -1.27
N LYS A 96 17.79 4.02 -2.41
CA LYS A 96 18.38 3.06 -3.34
C LYS A 96 19.52 2.25 -2.70
N ILE A 97 20.42 2.91 -1.96
CA ILE A 97 21.52 2.24 -1.23
C ILE A 97 20.96 1.28 -0.16
N ILE A 98 19.94 1.72 0.58
CA ILE A 98 19.27 0.87 1.59
C ILE A 98 18.68 -0.37 0.92
N LEU A 99 17.92 -0.19 -0.15
CA LEU A 99 17.28 -1.30 -0.87
C LEU A 99 18.31 -2.30 -1.42
N GLN A 100 19.42 -1.82 -1.98
CA GLN A 100 20.50 -2.69 -2.45
C GLN A 100 21.10 -3.51 -1.30
N LYS A 101 21.41 -2.86 -0.17
CA LYS A 101 21.94 -3.57 1.01
C LYS A 101 20.97 -4.61 1.59
N LEU A 102 19.67 -4.36 1.50
CA LEU A 102 18.66 -5.32 1.94
C LEU A 102 18.61 -6.55 1.01
N GLU A 103 18.76 -6.33 -0.29
CA GLU A 103 18.87 -7.39 -1.30
C GLU A 103 20.13 -8.24 -1.10
N ASP A 104 21.29 -7.59 -0.89
CA ASP A 104 22.57 -8.29 -0.67
C ASP A 104 22.56 -9.15 0.61
N LYS A 105 21.87 -8.69 1.67
CA LYS A 105 21.68 -9.45 2.91
C LYS A 105 20.61 -10.55 2.79
N ASN A 106 19.98 -10.70 1.62
CA ASN A 106 18.89 -11.64 1.32
C ASN A 106 17.73 -11.52 2.34
N VAL A 107 17.49 -10.31 2.87
CA VAL A 107 16.43 -10.05 3.84
C VAL A 107 15.13 -9.87 3.07
N PHE A 108 14.42 -10.97 2.86
CA PHE A 108 13.13 -10.96 2.18
C PHE A 108 12.14 -10.05 2.90
N ALA A 109 11.26 -9.43 2.11
CA ALA A 109 10.15 -8.70 2.70
C ALA A 109 9.25 -9.68 3.48
N PRO A 110 8.95 -9.41 4.77
CA PRO A 110 7.96 -10.15 5.51
C PRO A 110 6.65 -10.09 4.72
N ILE A 111 6.05 -11.27 4.58
CA ILE A 111 4.73 -11.45 4.01
C ILE A 111 3.80 -10.51 4.76
N THR A 112 3.18 -9.54 4.06
CA THR A 112 2.27 -8.62 4.73
C THR A 112 1.00 -9.38 5.13
N SER A 113 0.23 -8.89 6.11
CA SER A 113 -1.04 -9.55 6.49
C SER A 113 -1.98 -9.72 5.29
N VAL A 114 -1.93 -8.80 4.33
CA VAL A 114 -2.70 -8.89 3.08
C VAL A 114 -2.25 -10.07 2.21
N ASP A 115 -0.94 -10.34 2.12
CA ASP A 115 -0.41 -11.48 1.37
C ASP A 115 -0.76 -12.81 2.05
N VAL A 116 -0.78 -12.82 3.39
CA VAL A 116 -1.29 -13.94 4.20
C VAL A 116 -2.79 -14.14 3.96
N GLU A 117 -3.61 -13.08 4.01
CA GLU A 117 -5.06 -13.14 3.74
C GLU A 117 -5.38 -13.61 2.32
N ARG A 118 -4.58 -13.20 1.34
CA ARG A 118 -4.69 -13.67 -0.05
C ARG A 118 -4.33 -15.14 -0.18
N SER A 119 -3.34 -15.60 0.58
CA SER A 119 -2.99 -17.01 0.69
C SER A 119 -4.14 -17.80 1.32
N PHE A 120 -4.76 -17.31 2.40
CA PHE A 120 -5.95 -17.93 2.99
C PHE A 120 -7.15 -17.99 2.04
N SER A 121 -7.37 -16.93 1.24
CA SER A 121 -8.41 -16.94 0.21
C SER A 121 -8.14 -18.01 -0.85
N THR A 122 -6.88 -18.19 -1.22
CA THR A 122 -6.45 -19.25 -2.14
C THR A 122 -6.62 -20.63 -1.50
N TYR A 123 -6.22 -20.81 -0.24
CA TYR A 123 -6.44 -22.06 0.49
C TYR A 123 -7.91 -22.41 0.62
N LYS A 124 -8.80 -21.43 0.81
CA LYS A 124 -10.26 -21.66 0.82
C LYS A 124 -10.76 -22.23 -0.52
N SER A 125 -10.15 -21.85 -1.64
CA SER A 125 -10.47 -22.43 -2.96
C SER A 125 -9.92 -23.85 -3.16
N ILE A 126 -8.83 -24.19 -2.46
CA ILE A 126 -8.16 -25.49 -2.52
C ILE A 126 -8.84 -26.49 -1.57
N LEU A 127 -9.20 -26.04 -0.36
CA LEU A 127 -9.77 -26.82 0.75
C LEU A 127 -11.30 -26.69 0.78
N THR A 128 -11.96 -27.01 -0.32
CA THR A 128 -13.43 -27.05 -0.38
C THR A 128 -13.97 -28.33 0.26
N GLU A 129 -15.14 -28.29 0.88
CA GLU A 129 -15.81 -29.45 1.50
C GLU A 129 -16.03 -30.64 0.53
N LYS A 130 -16.07 -30.38 -0.78
CA LYS A 130 -16.20 -31.40 -1.83
C LYS A 130 -14.92 -32.21 -2.08
N ARG A 131 -13.76 -31.77 -1.57
CA ARG A 131 -12.48 -32.49 -1.70
C ARG A 131 -12.19 -33.23 -0.40
N THR A 132 -12.54 -34.51 -0.36
CA THR A 132 -12.43 -35.35 0.83
C THR A 132 -11.22 -36.30 0.82
N SER A 133 -10.44 -36.33 -0.27
CA SER A 133 -9.32 -37.28 -0.47
C SER A 133 -7.94 -36.61 -0.54
N MET A 134 -7.75 -35.47 0.15
CA MET A 134 -6.46 -34.79 0.18
C MET A 134 -5.48 -35.51 1.12
N THR A 135 -4.47 -36.18 0.52
CA THR A 135 -3.30 -36.70 1.23
C THR A 135 -2.27 -35.59 1.46
N SER A 136 -1.37 -35.77 2.42
CA SER A 136 -0.33 -34.78 2.75
C SER A 136 0.55 -34.42 1.53
N GLU A 137 0.96 -35.39 0.73
CA GLU A 137 1.73 -35.16 -0.51
C GLU A 137 0.94 -34.35 -1.56
N ASN A 138 -0.37 -34.60 -1.68
CA ASN A 138 -1.20 -33.87 -2.63
C ASN A 138 -1.39 -32.43 -2.17
N ILE A 139 -1.57 -32.19 -0.87
CA ILE A 139 -1.65 -30.84 -0.29
C ILE A 139 -0.35 -30.08 -0.57
N GLU A 140 0.80 -30.68 -0.33
CA GLU A 140 2.10 -30.05 -0.56
C GLU A 140 2.27 -29.62 -2.03
N LYS A 141 1.94 -30.51 -2.98
CA LYS A 141 1.95 -30.18 -4.41
C LYS A 141 1.02 -29.01 -4.75
N TYR A 142 -0.19 -28.99 -4.19
CA TYR A 142 -1.13 -27.87 -4.38
C TYR A 142 -0.58 -26.56 -3.82
N ILE A 143 -0.01 -26.57 -2.62
CA ILE A 143 0.58 -25.38 -2.00
C ILE A 143 1.71 -24.83 -2.86
N ILE A 144 2.64 -25.70 -3.30
CA ILE A 144 3.77 -25.32 -4.17
C ILE A 144 3.26 -24.61 -5.43
N VAL A 145 2.33 -25.24 -6.17
CA VAL A 145 1.79 -24.66 -7.42
C VAL A 145 1.12 -23.30 -7.21
N HIS A 146 0.46 -23.09 -6.08
CA HIS A 146 -0.24 -21.85 -5.78
C HIS A 146 0.64 -20.76 -5.15
N CYS A 147 1.73 -21.12 -4.47
CA CYS A 147 2.72 -20.16 -3.98
C CYS A 147 3.50 -19.50 -5.12
N PHE A 148 3.84 -20.24 -6.19
CA PHE A 148 4.58 -19.70 -7.33
C PHE A 148 3.75 -18.85 -8.31
N LYS A 149 2.41 -18.94 -8.27
CA LYS A 149 1.52 -18.15 -9.13
C LYS A 149 1.27 -16.71 -8.63
N ASN A 150 1.68 -16.37 -7.41
CA ASN A 150 1.37 -15.09 -6.76
C ASN A 150 2.52 -14.06 -6.83
N TYR A 151 3.59 -14.34 -7.60
CA TYR A 151 4.72 -13.44 -7.83
C TYR A 151 4.82 -13.06 -9.31
#